data_AF-A0A2C5ZJ59-F1
#
_entry.id   AF-A0A2C5ZJ59-F1
#
_cell.length_a   1.000
_cell.length_b   1.000
_cell.length_c   1.000
_cell.angle_alpha   90.00
_cell.angle_beta   90.00
_cell.angle_gamma   90.00
#
_symmetry.space_group_name_H-M   'P 1'
#
loop_
_entity.id
_entity.type
_entity.pdbx_description
1 polymer ?
#
loop_
_entity_poly.entity_id
_entity_poly.type
_entity_poly.pdbx_seq_one_letter_code
_entity_poly.pdbx_strand_id
1 'polypeptide(L)'
;MGGTVVASASRDKPKDDDDDDDEAMLDNIPFVCIICREPYKEPIVTRCGHYFCEACALKRYRRDPTCAACGAGTNGVFNTAKKLQRLLSRKRERAAIRRKKAIEAGEEVSDGDEEEHDN
;
A
#
# COMPACT_ATOMS: atom_id res chain seq x y z
N MET A 1 8.62 -0.94 61.69
CA MET A 1 8.21 0.06 60.70
C MET A 1 8.65 -0.43 59.32
N GLY A 2 7.78 -1.18 58.65
CA GLY A 2 8.05 -1.82 57.37
C GLY A 2 7.88 -0.83 56.22
N GLY A 3 8.85 -0.82 55.30
CA GLY A 3 8.86 0.04 54.13
C GLY A 3 7.85 -0.41 53.08
N THR A 4 7.24 0.57 52.42
CA THR A 4 6.33 0.34 51.29
C THR A 4 7.14 0.48 49.99
N VAL A 5 7.29 -0.62 49.27
CA VAL A 5 7.77 -0.63 47.88
C VAL A 5 6.63 -0.20 46.96
N VAL A 6 6.84 0.86 46.18
CA VAL A 6 5.96 1.24 45.07
C VAL A 6 6.57 0.74 43.77
N ALA A 7 5.94 -0.26 43.15
CA ALA A 7 6.28 -0.74 41.82
C ALA A 7 5.85 0.31 40.78
N SER A 8 6.80 0.89 40.06
CA SER A 8 6.52 1.76 38.92
C SER A 8 6.11 0.91 37.71
N ALA A 9 4.91 1.20 37.23
CA ALA A 9 4.21 0.52 36.17
C ALA A 9 5.01 0.41 34.86
N SER A 10 5.03 -0.81 34.31
CA SER A 10 5.30 -1.07 32.90
C SER A 10 4.31 -0.27 32.05
N ARG A 11 4.81 0.71 31.31
CA ARG A 11 4.07 1.39 30.25
C ARG A 11 4.15 0.55 28.99
N ASP A 12 3.48 -0.60 29.00
CA ASP A 12 3.17 -1.30 27.77
C ASP A 12 1.81 -0.78 27.28
N LYS A 13 1.84 0.10 26.28
CA LYS A 13 0.66 0.55 25.57
C LYS A 13 0.82 0.05 24.13
N PRO A 14 0.22 -1.09 23.76
CA PRO A 14 0.13 -1.45 22.35
C PRO A 14 -0.71 -0.39 21.65
N LYS A 15 -0.15 0.21 20.60
CA LYS A 15 -0.87 1.04 19.64
C LYS A 15 -1.46 0.09 18.61
N ASP A 16 -2.67 -0.37 18.86
CA ASP A 16 -3.48 -1.20 17.95
C ASP A 16 -4.54 -0.36 17.20
N ASP A 17 -4.41 0.97 17.22
CA ASP A 17 -5.33 1.88 16.49
C ASP A 17 -4.95 2.05 14.99
N ASP A 18 -3.82 1.52 14.52
CA ASP A 18 -3.37 1.70 13.12
C ASP A 18 -3.98 0.66 12.14
N ASP A 19 -4.52 -0.47 12.62
CA ASP A 19 -4.95 -1.57 11.74
C ASP A 19 -6.32 -1.37 11.09
N ASP A 20 -7.28 -0.72 11.76
CA ASP A 20 -8.62 -0.45 11.21
C ASP A 20 -8.58 0.60 10.08
N ASP A 21 -7.81 1.68 10.24
CA ASP A 21 -7.62 2.71 9.22
C ASP A 21 -6.90 2.17 7.97
N ASP A 22 -6.06 1.15 8.15
CA ASP A 22 -5.32 0.50 7.08
C ASP A 22 -6.23 -0.36 6.20
N GLU A 23 -7.20 -1.07 6.79
CA GLU A 23 -8.21 -1.86 6.06
C GLU A 23 -9.13 -0.95 5.24
N ALA A 24 -9.59 0.18 5.79
CA ALA A 24 -10.37 1.16 5.03
C ALA A 24 -9.59 1.76 3.85
N MET A 25 -8.26 1.93 3.97
CA MET A 25 -7.40 2.35 2.87
C MET A 25 -7.20 1.26 1.80
N LEU A 26 -7.24 -0.02 2.19
CA LEU A 26 -7.16 -1.15 1.25
C LEU A 26 -8.38 -1.18 0.30
N ASP A 27 -9.55 -0.74 0.76
CA ASP A 27 -10.77 -0.73 -0.07
C ASP A 27 -10.84 0.45 -1.04
N ASN A 28 -10.20 1.58 -0.71
CA ASN A 28 -10.36 2.84 -1.46
C ASN A 28 -9.21 3.14 -2.43
N ILE A 29 -8.09 2.41 -2.40
CA ILE A 29 -6.93 2.67 -3.26
C ILE A 29 -6.85 1.64 -4.41
N PRO A 30 -6.89 2.08 -5.69
CA PRO A 30 -6.61 1.19 -6.80
C PRO A 30 -5.14 0.74 -6.73
N PHE A 31 -4.89 -0.57 -6.67
CA PHE A 31 -3.55 -1.17 -6.54
C PHE A 31 -2.71 -1.18 -7.82
N VAL A 32 -3.23 -0.53 -8.86
CA VAL A 32 -2.59 -0.40 -10.18
C VAL A 32 -2.25 1.06 -10.44
N CYS A 33 -1.11 1.30 -11.07
CA CYS A 33 -0.71 2.64 -11.48
C CYS A 33 -1.51 3.05 -12.71
N ILE A 34 -2.21 4.19 -12.66
CA ILE A 34 -3.02 4.65 -13.81
C ILE A 34 -2.21 5.04 -15.06
N ILE A 35 -0.88 5.17 -14.94
CA ILE A 35 0.01 5.52 -16.06
C ILE A 35 0.42 4.27 -16.84
N CYS A 36 0.96 3.25 -16.15
CA CYS A 36 1.40 2.01 -16.80
C CYS A 36 0.37 0.88 -16.75
N ARG A 37 -0.70 1.03 -15.96
CA ARG A 37 -1.75 0.02 -15.69
C ARG A 37 -1.27 -1.26 -15.01
N GLU A 38 0.00 -1.30 -14.61
CA GLU A 38 0.60 -2.39 -13.85
C GLU A 38 0.51 -2.15 -12.33
N PRO A 39 0.74 -3.19 -11.51
CA PRO A 39 0.96 -3.02 -10.07
C PRO A 39 2.06 -2.00 -9.78
N TYR A 40 1.91 -1.25 -8.68
CA TYR A 40 2.90 -0.22 -8.35
C TYR A 40 4.30 -0.80 -8.14
N LYS A 41 5.27 -0.23 -8.86
CA LYS A 41 6.72 -0.40 -8.64
C LYS A 41 7.22 0.89 -7.99
N GLU A 42 7.70 0.79 -6.75
CA GLU A 42 8.13 1.95 -5.94
C GLU A 42 7.06 3.06 -5.89
N PRO A 43 5.92 2.81 -5.21
CA PRO A 43 4.83 3.76 -5.21
C PRO A 43 5.22 5.07 -4.53
N ILE A 44 4.85 6.17 -5.18
CA ILE A 44 4.97 7.54 -4.69
C ILE A 44 3.58 8.16 -4.56
N VAL A 45 3.44 9.13 -3.66
CA VAL A 45 2.25 9.94 -3.49
C VAL A 45 2.55 11.38 -3.90
N THR A 46 1.66 11.93 -4.72
CA THR A 46 1.69 13.34 -5.12
C THR A 46 1.05 14.23 -4.06
N ARG A 47 1.26 15.55 -4.12
CA ARG A 47 0.62 16.51 -3.18
C ARG A 47 -0.92 16.44 -3.17
N CYS A 48 -1.54 16.03 -4.27
CA CYS A 48 -2.98 15.84 -4.36
C CYS A 48 -3.47 14.47 -3.88
N GLY A 49 -2.58 13.62 -3.32
CA GLY A 49 -2.94 12.33 -2.74
C GLY A 49 -2.99 11.15 -3.71
N HIS A 50 -2.71 11.36 -5.00
CA HIS A 50 -2.73 10.28 -5.99
C HIS A 50 -1.41 9.53 -6.04
N TYR A 51 -1.50 8.22 -6.28
CA TYR A 51 -0.40 7.28 -6.28
C TYR A 51 0.05 6.88 -7.69
N PHE A 52 1.37 6.70 -7.86
CA PHE A 52 2.00 6.31 -9.12
C PHE A 52 3.26 5.50 -8.86
N CYS A 53 3.78 4.79 -9.87
CA CYS A 53 5.17 4.32 -9.83
C CYS A 53 6.12 5.52 -9.90
N GLU A 54 7.25 5.48 -9.20
CA GLU A 54 8.27 6.54 -9.23
C GLU A 54 8.69 6.88 -10.66
N ALA A 55 9.07 5.86 -11.44
CA ALA A 55 9.49 6.03 -12.83
C ALA A 55 8.39 6.64 -13.71
N CYS A 56 7.12 6.30 -13.46
CA CYS A 56 5.97 6.82 -14.21
C CYS A 56 5.74 8.29 -13.92
N ALA A 57 5.77 8.67 -12.64
CA ALA A 57 5.61 10.07 -12.22
C ALA A 57 6.72 10.96 -12.77
N LEU A 58 7.99 10.50 -12.69
CA LEU A 58 9.14 11.23 -13.21
C LEU A 58 9.10 11.37 -14.74
N LYS A 59 8.75 10.30 -15.46
CA LYS A 59 8.62 10.33 -16.92
C LYS A 59 7.53 11.30 -17.37
N ARG A 60 6.37 11.31 -16.68
CA ARG A 60 5.29 12.25 -16.97
C ARG A 60 5.71 13.68 -16.67
N TYR A 61 6.26 13.94 -15.49
CA TYR A 61 6.65 15.29 -15.04
C TYR A 61 7.56 16.02 -16.05
N ARG A 62 8.46 15.29 -16.72
CA ARG A 62 9.32 15.85 -17.77
C ARG A 62 8.56 16.37 -19.00
N ARG A 63 7.37 15.83 -19.30
CA ARG A 63 6.53 16.22 -20.44
C ARG A 63 5.36 17.11 -20.02
N ASP A 64 4.77 16.81 -18.88
CA ASP A 64 3.58 17.44 -18.34
C ASP A 64 3.65 17.45 -16.80
N PRO A 65 3.85 18.60 -16.15
CA PRO A 65 4.00 18.72 -14.70
C PRO A 65 2.66 18.67 -13.94
N THR A 66 1.68 17.93 -14.47
CA THR A 66 0.35 17.72 -13.85
C THR A 66 0.12 16.27 -13.42
N CYS A 67 -0.76 16.11 -12.44
CA CYS A 67 -1.20 14.82 -11.94
C CYS A 67 -2.05 14.11 -13.01
N ALA A 68 -1.72 12.86 -13.34
CA ALA A 68 -2.47 12.12 -14.35
C ALA A 68 -3.90 11.73 -13.92
N ALA A 69 -4.21 11.79 -12.62
CA ALA A 69 -5.52 11.41 -12.08
C ALA A 69 -6.50 12.59 -12.04
N CYS A 70 -6.05 13.76 -11.58
CA CYS A 70 -6.91 14.93 -11.37
C CYS A 70 -6.47 16.21 -12.11
N GLY A 71 -5.34 16.19 -12.83
CA GLY A 71 -4.82 17.34 -13.55
C GLY A 71 -4.15 18.42 -12.69
N ALA A 72 -4.15 18.29 -11.35
CA ALA A 72 -3.50 19.27 -10.47
C ALA A 72 -1.97 19.33 -10.70
N GLY A 73 -1.38 20.52 -10.65
CA GLY A 73 0.07 20.70 -10.77
C GLY A 73 0.83 19.99 -9.65
N THR A 74 1.77 19.09 -10.00
CA THR A 74 2.52 18.31 -9.01
C THR A 74 3.65 19.12 -8.38
N ASN A 75 4.10 20.19 -9.04
CA ASN A 75 5.19 21.08 -8.60
C ASN A 75 6.49 20.32 -8.26
N GLY A 76 6.71 19.16 -8.89
CA GLY A 76 7.90 18.33 -8.69
C GLY A 76 7.98 17.65 -7.33
N VAL A 77 6.91 17.64 -6.54
CA VAL A 77 6.91 17.00 -5.22
C VAL A 77 6.30 15.61 -5.29
N PHE A 78 7.16 14.63 -5.08
CA PHE A 78 6.85 13.21 -5.06
C PHE A 78 7.41 12.59 -3.79
N ASN A 79 6.53 12.10 -2.91
CA ASN A 79 6.94 11.48 -1.65
C ASN A 79 6.80 9.97 -1.74
N THR A 80 7.69 9.21 -1.11
CA THR A 80 7.58 7.74 -1.09
C THR A 80 6.37 7.30 -0.27
N ALA A 81 5.53 6.44 -0.84
CA ALA A 81 4.30 5.99 -0.21
C ALA A 81 4.55 4.73 0.65
N LYS A 82 5.34 4.86 1.71
CA LYS A 82 5.71 3.72 2.59
C LYS A 82 4.50 2.97 3.15
N LYS A 83 3.44 3.71 3.50
CA LYS A 83 2.17 3.13 3.96
C LYS A 83 1.55 2.23 2.88
N LEU A 84 1.45 2.74 1.65
CA LEU A 84 0.92 1.98 0.52
C LEU A 84 1.78 0.74 0.20
N GLN A 85 3.10 0.82 0.33
CA GLN A 85 3.98 -0.35 0.16
C GLN A 85 3.66 -1.49 1.13
N ARG A 86 3.41 -1.17 2.41
CA ARG A 86 3.01 -2.16 3.41
C ARG A 86 1.66 -2.78 3.07
N LEU A 87 0.68 -1.97 2.67
CA LEU A 87 -0.65 -2.45 2.29
C LEU A 87 -0.60 -3.36 1.06
N LEU A 88 0.18 -2.98 0.04
CA LEU A 88 0.42 -3.81 -1.15
C LEU A 88 1.03 -5.17 -0.79
N SER A 89 2.05 -5.18 0.08
CA SER A 89 2.67 -6.41 0.56
C SER A 89 1.65 -7.30 1.28
N ARG A 90 0.90 -6.72 2.22
CA ARG A 90 -0.13 -7.44 3.00
C ARG A 90 -1.22 -8.02 2.10
N LYS A 91 -1.66 -7.28 1.08
CA LYS A 91 -2.67 -7.76 0.11
C LYS A 91 -2.15 -8.94 -0.71
N ARG A 92 -0.91 -8.85 -1.23
CA ARG A 92 -0.27 -9.94 -1.99
C ARG A 92 -0.10 -11.20 -1.14
N GLU A 93 0.34 -11.05 0.11
CA GLU A 93 0.48 -12.16 1.04
C GLU A 93 -0.87 -12.83 1.34
N ARG A 94 -1.91 -12.04 1.67
CA ARG A 94 -3.27 -12.56 1.89
C ARG A 94 -3.83 -13.26 0.65
N ALA A 95 -3.56 -12.77 -0.54
CA ALA A 95 -3.95 -13.41 -1.80
C ALA A 95 -3.21 -14.75 -2.00
N ALA A 96 -1.90 -14.79 -1.78
CA ALA A 96 -1.09 -16.01 -1.88
C ALA A 96 -1.53 -17.09 -0.88
N ILE A 97 -1.84 -16.71 0.37
CA ILE A 97 -2.36 -17.64 1.38
C ILE A 97 -3.71 -18.21 0.96
N ARG A 98 -4.63 -17.35 0.47
CA ARG A 98 -5.94 -17.81 -0.02
C ARG A 98 -5.80 -18.76 -1.20
N ARG A 99 -4.95 -18.42 -2.18
CA ARG A 99 -4.65 -19.29 -3.31
C ARG A 99 -4.09 -20.65 -2.88
N LYS A 100 -3.13 -20.67 -1.96
CA LYS A 100 -2.54 -21.91 -1.44
C LYS A 100 -3.59 -22.79 -0.75
N LYS A 101 -4.48 -22.19 0.05
CA LYS A 101 -5.57 -22.90 0.74
C LYS A 101 -6.58 -23.49 -0.26
N ALA A 102 -6.95 -22.74 -1.31
CA ALA A 102 -7.84 -23.23 -2.35
C ALA A 102 -7.23 -24.45 -3.08
N ILE A 103 -5.93 -24.38 -3.43
CA ILE A 103 -5.21 -25.51 -4.05
C ILE A 103 -5.18 -26.73 -3.11
N GLU A 104 -4.91 -26.54 -1.82
CA GLU A 104 -4.90 -27.61 -0.82
C GLU A 104 -6.29 -28.23 -0.61
N ALA A 105 -7.35 -27.41 -0.68
CA ALA A 105 -8.74 -27.85 -0.60
C ALA A 105 -9.27 -28.51 -1.89
N GLY A 106 -8.47 -28.52 -2.97
CA GLY A 106 -8.88 -29.05 -4.28
C GLY A 106 -9.91 -28.17 -5.00
N GLU A 107 -10.00 -26.88 -4.64
CA GLU A 107 -10.85 -25.91 -5.32
C GLU A 107 -10.16 -25.42 -6.60
N GLU A 108 -10.94 -25.27 -7.69
CA GLU A 108 -10.43 -24.66 -8.93
C GLU A 108 -10.10 -23.19 -8.68
N VAL A 109 -8.82 -22.83 -8.84
CA VAL A 109 -8.40 -21.44 -8.80
C VAL A 109 -8.66 -20.84 -10.19
N SER A 110 -9.66 -19.97 -10.32
CA SER A 110 -9.81 -19.18 -11.54
C SER A 110 -8.80 -18.03 -11.49
N ASP A 111 -7.89 -17.95 -12.46
CA ASP A 111 -6.86 -16.91 -12.62
C ASP A 111 -7.42 -15.51 -13.00
N GLY A 112 -8.58 -15.13 -12.44
CA GLY A 112 -9.23 -13.85 -12.71
C GLY A 112 -8.53 -12.61 -12.12
N ASP A 113 -7.36 -12.77 -11.50
CA ASP A 113 -6.55 -11.69 -10.92
C ASP A 113 -5.04 -12.03 -10.96
N GLU A 114 -4.60 -12.85 -11.93
CA GLU A 114 -3.18 -12.94 -12.29
C GLU A 114 -2.91 -11.99 -13.48
N GLU A 115 -2.62 -10.72 -13.19
CA GLU A 115 -1.77 -9.94 -14.09
C GLU A 115 -0.37 -9.81 -13.49
N GLU A 116 0.28 -10.97 -13.33
CA GLU A 116 1.73 -11.09 -13.44
C GLU A 116 2.05 -11.22 -14.94
N HIS A 117 2.24 -10.09 -15.63
CA HIS A 117 2.99 -10.09 -16.87
C HIS A 117 4.38 -9.52 -16.56
N ASP A 118 5.30 -10.44 -16.30
CA ASP A 118 6.73 -10.19 -16.24
C ASP A 118 7.21 -9.97 -17.68
N ASN A 119 7.67 -8.76 -18.01
CA ASN A 119 8.55 -8.52 -19.16
C ASN A 119 9.42 -7.27 -18.98
#